data_AF-A0A497ADI1-F1
#
_entry.id   AF-A0A497ADI1-F1
#
_cell.length_a   1.000
_cell.length_b   1.000
_cell.length_c   1.000
_cell.angle_alpha   90.00
_cell.angle_beta   90.00
_cell.angle_gamma   90.00
#
_symmetry.space_group_name_H-M   'P 1'
#
loop_
_entity.id
_entity.type
_entity.pdbx_description
1 polymer ?
#
loop_
_entity_poly.entity_id
_entity_poly.type
_entity_poly.pdbx_seq_one_letter_code
_entity_poly.pdbx_strand_id
1 'polypeptide(L)'
;MAEFAAKAKELGFIHLEANASIFPRMISELLESTVPISSIHSPCPAVLSTRGISASSLSLSPLDESERIEVVSFTKQTIDLASNVSAKAIVLHMGEVPIDLSLQDRLYTFCTKSNTQTKEYIQAKEEFVYQLISQVHPYLEVQQQIGFSSHGEWLLWFKHRMSGTHLHDVLGLSDHQAPGKGDVNWEMLTTYLPPGIVKVCEIGEWNDEDQIQGVVNFLQKEGIAG
;
A
#
# COMPACT_ATOMS: atom_id res chain seq x y z
N MET A 1 -4.84 -21.84 3.00
CA MET A 1 -5.24 -20.79 2.03
C MET A 1 -6.53 -21.07 1.28
N ALA A 2 -6.93 -22.32 1.08
CA ALA A 2 -8.20 -22.65 0.41
C ALA A 2 -9.43 -21.99 1.08
N GLU A 3 -9.50 -22.01 2.41
CA GLU A 3 -10.59 -21.36 3.16
C GLU A 3 -10.59 -19.84 2.96
N PHE A 4 -9.43 -19.19 3.02
CA PHE A 4 -9.29 -17.76 2.76
C PHE A 4 -9.78 -17.38 1.35
N ALA A 5 -9.33 -18.12 0.33
CA ALA A 5 -9.75 -17.87 -1.05
C ALA A 5 -11.26 -18.13 -1.26
N ALA A 6 -11.80 -19.18 -0.65
CA ALA A 6 -13.24 -19.47 -0.67
C ALA A 6 -14.04 -18.34 0.00
N LYS A 7 -13.55 -17.82 1.13
CA LYS A 7 -14.19 -16.72 1.85
C LYS A 7 -14.13 -15.41 1.05
N ALA A 8 -12.98 -15.09 0.48
CA ALA A 8 -12.84 -13.94 -0.41
C ALA A 8 -13.86 -13.99 -1.56
N LYS A 9 -14.03 -15.18 -2.17
CA LYS A 9 -15.03 -15.39 -3.22
C LYS A 9 -16.46 -15.22 -2.72
N GLU A 10 -16.80 -15.73 -1.55
CA GLU A 10 -18.11 -15.56 -0.92
C GLU A 10 -18.43 -14.06 -0.70
N LEU A 11 -17.43 -13.28 -0.30
CA LEU A 11 -17.52 -11.83 -0.11
C LEU A 11 -17.52 -11.03 -1.43
N GLY A 12 -17.42 -11.71 -2.57
CA GLY A 12 -17.49 -11.13 -3.92
C GLY A 12 -16.15 -10.79 -4.56
N PHE A 13 -15.02 -11.04 -3.88
CA PHE A 13 -13.70 -10.79 -4.47
C PHE A 13 -13.40 -11.83 -5.55
N ILE A 14 -12.94 -11.35 -6.70
CA ILE A 14 -12.69 -12.18 -7.89
C ILE A 14 -11.20 -12.46 -8.13
N HIS A 15 -10.30 -11.78 -7.43
CA HIS A 15 -8.85 -11.97 -7.49
C HIS A 15 -8.22 -11.74 -6.11
N LEU A 16 -6.99 -12.22 -5.93
CA LEU A 16 -6.18 -12.02 -4.73
C LEU A 16 -4.86 -11.31 -5.05
N GLU A 17 -4.31 -10.63 -4.06
CA GLU A 17 -2.91 -10.21 -4.04
C GLU A 17 -2.13 -11.04 -3.02
N ALA A 18 -1.02 -11.65 -3.44
CA ALA A 18 -0.11 -12.34 -2.53
C ALA A 18 0.95 -11.38 -2.01
N ASN A 19 1.21 -11.38 -0.69
CA ASN A 19 2.14 -10.45 -0.06
C ASN A 19 3.19 -11.16 0.80
N ALA A 20 3.93 -10.38 1.58
CA ALA A 20 5.03 -10.86 2.40
C ALA A 20 4.61 -11.73 3.60
N SER A 21 3.31 -11.92 3.83
CA SER A 21 2.78 -12.88 4.82
C SER A 21 2.58 -14.28 4.23
N ILE A 22 2.74 -14.46 2.91
CA ILE A 22 2.48 -15.72 2.21
C ILE A 22 3.77 -16.55 2.10
N PHE A 23 3.86 -17.62 2.88
CA PHE A 23 4.98 -18.56 2.83
C PHE A 23 4.95 -19.43 1.55
N PRO A 24 6.09 -20.02 1.11
CA PRO A 24 6.15 -20.81 -0.11
C PRO A 24 5.08 -21.92 -0.23
N ARG A 25 4.76 -22.62 0.87
CA ARG A 25 3.71 -23.65 0.89
C ARG A 25 2.30 -23.09 0.60
N MET A 26 2.04 -21.87 1.07
CA MET A 26 0.73 -21.22 0.94
C MET A 26 0.49 -20.75 -0.50
N ILE A 27 1.55 -20.49 -1.27
CA ILE A 27 1.46 -20.21 -2.70
C ILE A 27 0.85 -21.40 -3.43
N SER A 28 1.31 -22.62 -3.19
CA SER A 28 0.76 -23.83 -3.82
C SER A 28 -0.73 -23.98 -3.53
N GLU A 29 -1.14 -23.76 -2.27
CA GLU A 29 -2.56 -23.80 -1.89
C GLU A 29 -3.40 -22.70 -2.55
N LEU A 30 -2.84 -21.50 -2.74
CA LEU A 30 -3.53 -20.41 -3.46
C LEU A 30 -3.70 -20.75 -4.94
N LEU A 31 -2.72 -21.41 -5.56
CA LEU A 31 -2.77 -21.84 -6.96
C LEU A 31 -3.79 -22.94 -7.22
N GLU A 32 -4.10 -23.75 -6.21
CA GLU A 32 -5.17 -24.76 -6.27
C GLU A 32 -6.56 -24.15 -6.02
N SER A 33 -6.64 -22.89 -5.59
CA SER A 33 -7.89 -22.23 -5.29
C SER A 33 -8.62 -21.73 -6.55
N THR A 34 -9.92 -21.47 -6.42
CA THR A 34 -10.72 -20.94 -7.55
C THR A 34 -10.57 -19.43 -7.77
N VAL A 35 -9.83 -18.73 -6.91
CA VAL A 35 -9.63 -17.28 -7.00
C VAL A 35 -8.19 -17.00 -7.44
N PRO A 36 -7.97 -16.48 -8.66
CA PRO A 36 -6.63 -16.28 -9.19
C PRO A 36 -5.89 -15.12 -8.49
N ILE A 37 -4.56 -15.21 -8.47
CA ILE A 37 -3.68 -14.12 -8.04
C ILE A 37 -3.54 -13.11 -9.19
N SER A 38 -3.99 -11.86 -9.00
CA SER A 38 -3.87 -10.80 -10.02
C SER A 38 -2.62 -9.94 -9.88
N SER A 39 -2.08 -9.85 -8.67
CA SER A 39 -0.91 -9.04 -8.36
C SER A 39 -0.11 -9.68 -7.22
N ILE A 40 1.14 -9.28 -7.11
CA ILE A 40 2.02 -9.73 -6.03
C ILE A 40 2.69 -8.53 -5.39
N HIS A 41 2.62 -8.45 -4.07
CA HIS A 41 3.30 -7.45 -3.27
C HIS A 41 4.69 -7.94 -2.87
N SER A 42 5.73 -7.27 -3.36
CA SER A 42 7.10 -7.61 -3.03
C SER A 42 7.42 -7.19 -1.59
N PRO A 43 8.16 -8.02 -0.83
CA PRO A 43 8.65 -9.33 -1.22
C PRO A 43 7.59 -10.42 -1.01
N CYS A 44 7.46 -11.33 -1.99
CA CYS A 44 6.66 -12.54 -1.86
C CYS A 44 7.33 -13.66 -2.70
N PRO A 45 7.50 -14.88 -2.15
CA PRO A 45 6.99 -15.37 -0.87
C PRO A 45 7.75 -14.84 0.35
N ALA A 46 7.18 -15.06 1.53
CA ALA A 46 7.77 -14.77 2.83
C ALA A 46 9.04 -15.62 3.05
N VAL A 47 10.21 -14.96 3.09
CA VAL A 47 11.52 -15.58 3.27
C VAL A 47 12.38 -14.77 4.25
N LEU A 48 13.37 -15.42 4.83
CA LEU A 48 14.37 -14.78 5.69
C LEU A 48 15.66 -14.53 4.90
N SER A 49 16.30 -13.42 5.21
CA SER A 49 17.68 -13.14 4.82
C SER A 49 18.68 -14.09 5.48
N THR A 50 19.90 -14.09 4.95
CA THR A 50 21.10 -14.72 5.53
C THR A 50 21.38 -14.28 6.96
N ARG A 51 20.90 -13.09 7.36
CA ARG A 51 20.99 -12.55 8.73
C ARG A 51 19.78 -12.90 9.61
N GLY A 52 18.82 -13.68 9.12
CA GLY A 52 17.60 -14.05 9.84
C GLY A 52 16.54 -12.95 9.90
N ILE A 53 16.72 -11.85 9.18
CA ILE A 53 15.76 -10.75 9.08
C ILE A 53 14.72 -11.10 8.01
N SER A 54 13.43 -10.85 8.28
CA SER A 54 12.37 -11.01 7.28
C SER A 54 12.65 -10.14 6.05
N ALA A 55 12.48 -10.70 4.86
CA ALA A 55 12.60 -9.93 3.62
C ALA A 55 11.68 -8.71 3.61
N SER A 56 10.50 -8.80 4.24
CA SER A 56 9.53 -7.71 4.36
C SER A 56 10.04 -6.50 5.15
N SER A 57 11.08 -6.70 5.97
CA SER A 57 11.70 -5.65 6.79
C SER A 57 12.92 -5.03 6.13
N LEU A 58 13.27 -5.43 4.89
CA LEU A 58 14.43 -4.93 4.17
C LEU A 58 14.00 -3.92 3.10
N SER A 59 14.74 -2.82 3.01
CA SER A 59 14.53 -1.79 1.99
C SER A 59 15.17 -2.18 0.66
N LEU A 60 14.56 -1.79 -0.47
CA LEU A 60 15.14 -1.94 -1.82
C LEU A 60 16.27 -0.95 -2.12
N SER A 61 16.48 0.03 -1.24
CA SER A 61 17.54 1.04 -1.36
C SER A 61 18.52 1.03 -0.17
N PRO A 62 19.03 -0.14 0.30
CA PRO A 62 19.91 -0.14 1.46
C PRO A 62 21.31 0.33 1.05
N LEU A 63 21.98 1.02 1.97
CA LEU A 63 23.34 1.52 1.75
C LEU A 63 24.36 0.37 1.67
N ASP A 64 24.16 -0.68 2.47
CA ASP A 64 25.00 -1.87 2.46
C ASP A 64 24.83 -2.68 1.16
N GLU A 65 25.95 -3.00 0.51
CA GLU A 65 25.93 -3.71 -0.77
C GLU A 65 25.48 -5.16 -0.66
N SER A 66 25.87 -5.86 0.40
CA SER A 66 25.49 -7.27 0.58
C SER A 66 23.98 -7.41 0.80
N GLU A 67 23.41 -6.51 1.60
CA GLU A 67 21.97 -6.40 1.80
C GLU A 67 21.26 -6.05 0.51
N ARG A 68 21.77 -5.07 -0.26
CA ARG A 68 21.17 -4.68 -1.55
C ARG A 68 21.11 -5.84 -2.53
N ILE A 69 22.19 -6.62 -2.64
CA ILE A 69 22.24 -7.82 -3.50
C ILE A 69 21.15 -8.81 -3.09
N GLU A 70 20.99 -9.03 -1.78
CA GLU A 70 20.03 -9.96 -1.23
C GLU A 70 18.57 -9.52 -1.46
N VAL A 71 18.25 -8.25 -1.20
CA VAL A 71 16.89 -7.72 -1.43
C VAL A 71 16.52 -7.75 -2.91
N VAL A 72 17.46 -7.40 -3.79
CA VAL A 72 17.26 -7.52 -5.25
C VAL A 72 17.01 -8.97 -5.64
N SER A 73 17.66 -9.94 -4.97
CA SER A 73 17.39 -11.36 -5.20
C SER A 73 15.96 -11.76 -4.79
N PHE A 74 15.45 -11.27 -3.65
CA PHE A 74 14.06 -11.51 -3.24
C PHE A 74 13.07 -10.90 -4.22
N THR A 75 13.31 -9.68 -4.69
CA THR A 75 12.46 -9.05 -5.71
C THR A 75 12.47 -9.83 -7.03
N LYS A 76 13.61 -10.37 -7.45
CA LYS A 76 13.67 -11.24 -8.64
C LYS A 76 12.82 -12.50 -8.46
N GLN A 77 12.88 -13.14 -7.27
CA GLN A 77 12.02 -14.28 -6.97
C GLN A 77 10.53 -13.91 -7.01
N THR A 78 10.16 -12.72 -6.54
CA THR A 78 8.80 -12.19 -6.67
C THR A 78 8.40 -11.99 -8.13
N ILE A 79 9.31 -11.51 -8.99
CA ILE A 79 9.07 -11.36 -10.44
C ILE A 79 8.87 -12.73 -11.10
N ASP A 80 9.72 -13.71 -10.76
CA ASP A 80 9.59 -15.07 -11.28
C ASP A 80 8.25 -15.70 -10.86
N LEU A 81 7.86 -15.51 -9.59
CA LEU A 81 6.56 -15.94 -9.09
C LEU A 81 5.41 -15.25 -9.84
N ALA A 82 5.47 -13.93 -10.03
CA ALA A 82 4.46 -13.18 -10.76
C ALA A 82 4.28 -13.71 -12.18
N SER A 83 5.40 -14.02 -12.86
CA SER A 83 5.37 -14.67 -14.18
C SER A 83 4.70 -16.06 -14.12
N ASN A 84 5.05 -16.89 -13.13
CA ASN A 84 4.52 -18.24 -12.99
C ASN A 84 3.01 -18.27 -12.73
N VAL A 85 2.50 -17.29 -12.00
CA VAL A 85 1.06 -17.19 -11.68
C VAL A 85 0.29 -16.31 -12.67
N SER A 86 0.96 -15.79 -13.71
CA SER A 86 0.39 -14.84 -14.67
C SER A 86 -0.22 -13.59 -14.02
N ALA A 87 0.40 -13.11 -12.94
CA ALA A 87 0.01 -11.86 -12.29
C ALA A 87 0.21 -10.69 -13.26
N LYS A 88 -0.70 -9.71 -13.21
CA LYS A 88 -0.71 -8.53 -14.08
C LYS A 88 0.19 -7.41 -13.56
N ALA A 89 0.47 -7.40 -12.27
CA ALA A 89 1.22 -6.34 -11.62
C ALA A 89 2.05 -6.86 -10.45
N ILE A 90 3.13 -6.14 -10.15
CA ILE A 90 3.95 -6.35 -8.95
C ILE A 90 4.02 -5.00 -8.23
N VAL A 91 3.77 -5.01 -6.92
CA VAL A 91 3.93 -3.83 -6.06
C VAL A 91 5.32 -3.86 -5.44
N LEU A 92 6.04 -2.73 -5.53
CA LEU A 92 7.39 -2.56 -5.02
C LEU A 92 7.48 -1.29 -4.18
N HIS A 93 7.95 -1.42 -2.94
CA HIS A 93 8.41 -0.28 -2.15
C HIS A 93 9.87 0.01 -2.50
N MET A 94 10.12 1.11 -3.23
CA MET A 94 11.43 1.45 -3.80
C MET A 94 12.43 2.04 -2.79
N GLY A 95 12.13 1.94 -1.50
CA GLY A 95 12.93 2.48 -0.41
C GLY A 95 12.10 3.28 0.58
N GLU A 96 12.79 3.81 1.57
CA GLU A 96 12.22 4.66 2.60
C GLU A 96 13.14 5.87 2.81
N VAL A 97 12.54 6.99 3.22
CA VAL A 97 13.31 8.14 3.68
C VAL A 97 13.37 8.05 5.20
N PRO A 98 14.55 7.90 5.81
CA PRO A 98 14.65 7.79 7.25
C PRO A 98 14.25 9.14 7.88
N ILE A 99 13.18 9.11 8.66
CA ILE A 99 12.61 10.26 9.37
C ILE A 99 12.53 9.98 10.86
N ASP A 100 12.62 11.02 11.68
CA ASP A 100 12.38 10.91 13.12
C ASP A 100 10.88 10.69 13.38
N LEU A 101 10.52 9.46 13.76
CA LEU A 101 9.14 9.07 14.05
C LEU A 101 8.54 9.86 15.21
N SER A 102 9.34 10.43 16.11
CA SER A 102 8.82 11.29 17.19
C SER A 102 8.19 12.58 16.67
N LEU A 103 8.64 13.09 15.51
CA LEU A 103 8.00 14.22 14.84
C LEU A 103 6.65 13.83 14.24
N GLN A 104 6.56 12.64 13.66
CA GLN A 104 5.32 12.08 13.15
C GLN A 104 4.29 11.89 14.29
N ASP A 105 4.70 11.34 15.44
CA ASP A 105 3.86 11.18 16.62
C ASP A 105 3.35 12.52 17.17
N ARG A 106 4.20 13.55 17.20
CA ARG A 106 3.83 14.91 17.58
C ARG A 106 2.76 15.47 16.63
N LEU A 107 2.95 15.32 15.32
CA LEU A 107 2.00 15.77 14.31
C LEU A 107 0.65 15.05 14.45
N TYR A 108 0.65 13.73 14.66
CA TYR A 108 -0.58 12.97 14.95
C TYR A 108 -1.28 13.47 16.23
N THR A 109 -0.52 13.76 17.29
CA THR A 109 -1.06 14.32 18.53
C THR A 109 -1.73 15.68 18.33
N PHE A 110 -1.18 16.54 17.47
CA PHE A 110 -1.81 17.82 17.15
C PHE A 110 -3.09 17.65 16.31
N CYS A 111 -3.08 16.74 15.33
CA CYS A 111 -4.25 16.43 14.51
C CYS A 111 -5.40 15.86 15.34
N THR A 112 -5.14 14.90 16.23
CA THR A 112 -6.17 14.33 17.13
C THR A 112 -6.78 15.34 18.08
N LYS A 113 -6.03 16.40 18.46
CA LYS A 113 -6.52 17.47 19.34
C LYS A 113 -7.11 18.66 18.57
N SER A 114 -7.27 18.57 17.25
CA SER A 114 -7.71 19.67 16.37
C SER A 114 -6.87 20.95 16.49
N ASN A 115 -5.61 20.81 16.92
CA ASN A 115 -4.68 21.92 17.15
C ASN A 115 -3.80 22.18 15.91
N THR A 116 -4.34 21.98 14.71
CA THR A 116 -3.59 22.10 13.45
C THR A 116 -3.30 23.54 13.02
N GLN A 117 -3.84 24.53 13.74
CA GLN A 117 -3.58 25.96 13.51
C GLN A 117 -2.57 26.57 14.50
N THR A 118 -2.02 25.77 15.42
CA THR A 118 -1.07 26.29 16.42
C THR A 118 0.31 26.51 15.81
N LYS A 119 1.07 27.44 16.39
CA LYS A 119 2.46 27.70 15.97
C LYS A 119 3.32 26.45 16.13
N GLU A 120 3.04 25.64 17.15
CA GLU A 120 3.75 24.41 17.47
C GLU A 120 3.50 23.32 16.42
N TYR A 121 2.28 23.23 15.86
CA TYR A 121 2.00 22.34 14.73
C TYR A 121 2.75 22.78 13.48
N ILE A 122 2.69 24.08 13.16
CA ILE A 122 3.40 24.64 11.99
C ILE A 122 4.90 24.37 12.11
N GLN A 123 5.49 24.62 13.28
CA GLN A 123 6.91 24.37 13.53
C GLN A 123 7.27 22.88 13.42
N ALA A 124 6.47 21.98 14.00
CA ALA A 124 6.70 20.54 13.88
C ALA A 124 6.58 20.06 12.41
N LYS A 125 5.66 20.64 11.64
CA LYS A 125 5.47 20.36 10.23
C LYS A 125 6.66 20.85 9.40
N GLU A 126 7.14 22.06 9.67
CA GLU A 126 8.34 22.63 9.03
C GLU A 126 9.59 21.79 9.34
N GLU A 127 9.75 21.36 10.59
CA GLU A 127 10.84 20.49 11.02
C GLU A 127 10.80 19.13 10.31
N PHE A 128 9.62 18.50 10.22
CA PHE A 128 9.41 17.26 9.49
C PHE A 128 9.74 17.39 8.00
N VAL A 129 9.27 18.47 7.36
CA VAL A 129 9.57 18.78 5.96
C VAL A 129 11.07 19.00 5.77
N TYR A 130 11.72 19.76 6.66
CA TYR A 130 13.15 20.00 6.59
C TYR A 130 13.97 18.70 6.69
N GLN A 131 13.60 17.78 7.60
CA GLN A 131 14.24 16.47 7.69
C GLN A 131 14.11 15.70 6.38
N LEU A 132 12.90 15.57 5.84
CA LEU A 132 12.65 14.89 4.55
C LEU A 132 13.54 15.45 3.43
N ILE A 133 13.71 16.77 3.35
CA ILE A 133 14.51 17.41 2.30
C ILE A 133 16.00 17.21 2.54
N SER A 134 16.47 17.37 3.78
CA SER A 134 17.88 17.20 4.12
C SER A 134 18.41 15.80 3.80
N GLN A 135 17.51 14.81 3.77
CA GLN A 135 17.79 13.41 3.49
C GLN A 135 17.70 13.07 1.98
N VAL A 136 17.14 13.94 1.14
CA VAL A 136 16.80 13.61 -0.26
C VAL A 136 17.31 14.67 -1.26
N HIS A 137 18.20 14.23 -2.18
CA HIS A 137 18.77 15.01 -3.32
C HIS A 137 17.66 15.57 -4.26
N PRO A 138 17.93 16.48 -5.25
CA PRO A 138 17.07 17.57 -5.75
C PRO A 138 15.75 17.18 -6.46
N TYR A 139 15.41 15.89 -6.54
CA TYR A 139 14.13 15.44 -7.11
C TYR A 139 12.91 15.78 -6.22
N LEU A 140 13.13 16.24 -4.98
CA LEU A 140 12.07 16.68 -4.05
C LEU A 140 11.86 18.20 -4.01
N GLU A 141 12.70 19.03 -4.63
CA GLU A 141 12.45 20.49 -4.76
C GLU A 141 11.11 20.75 -5.48
N VAL A 142 10.69 19.85 -6.37
CA VAL A 142 9.37 19.88 -7.00
C VAL A 142 8.26 19.61 -5.99
N GLN A 143 8.39 18.61 -5.10
CA GLN A 143 7.36 18.28 -4.10
C GLN A 143 7.21 19.36 -3.02
N GLN A 144 8.29 20.11 -2.73
CA GLN A 144 8.30 21.17 -1.73
C GLN A 144 7.54 22.43 -2.16
N GLN A 145 7.50 22.75 -3.47
CA GLN A 145 6.70 23.88 -3.97
C GLN A 145 5.18 23.69 -3.80
N ILE A 146 4.74 22.46 -3.50
CA ILE A 146 3.34 22.04 -3.57
C ILE A 146 2.75 21.72 -2.18
N GLY A 147 3.55 21.87 -1.12
CA GLY A 147 3.10 21.85 0.29
C GLY A 147 2.07 20.77 0.62
N PHE A 148 2.49 19.51 0.78
CA PHE A 148 1.57 18.37 1.01
C PHE A 148 0.42 18.35 0.00
N SER A 149 0.73 17.95 -1.23
CA SER A 149 -0.26 17.87 -2.31
C SER A 149 -1.47 17.05 -1.87
N SER A 150 -2.65 17.52 -2.25
CA SER A 150 -3.90 16.83 -2.00
C SER A 150 -3.92 15.47 -2.70
N HIS A 151 -4.75 14.55 -2.20
CA HIS A 151 -4.97 13.24 -2.81
C HIS A 151 -5.35 13.35 -4.30
N GLY A 152 -6.15 14.36 -4.67
CA GLY A 152 -6.55 14.61 -6.06
C GLY A 152 -5.40 15.07 -6.97
N GLU A 153 -4.44 15.86 -6.49
CA GLU A 153 -3.29 16.29 -7.29
C GLU A 153 -2.37 15.12 -7.64
N TRP A 154 -2.10 14.24 -6.67
CA TRP A 154 -1.34 13.00 -6.91
C TRP A 154 -2.03 12.13 -7.95
N LEU A 155 -3.32 11.86 -7.79
CA LEU A 155 -4.07 11.08 -8.77
C LEU A 155 -4.05 11.72 -10.15
N LEU A 156 -4.22 13.04 -10.25
CA LEU A 156 -4.18 13.76 -11.52
C LEU A 156 -2.83 13.62 -12.24
N TRP A 157 -1.71 13.73 -11.53
CA TRP A 157 -0.38 13.62 -12.14
C TRP A 157 -0.05 12.21 -12.59
N PHE A 158 -0.50 11.19 -11.85
CA PHE A 158 -0.12 9.81 -12.11
C PHE A 158 -1.16 9.01 -12.89
N LYS A 159 -2.37 9.53 -13.12
CA LYS A 159 -3.45 8.81 -13.83
C LYS A 159 -3.02 8.20 -15.18
N HIS A 160 -2.12 8.86 -15.92
CA HIS A 160 -1.66 8.38 -17.23
C HIS A 160 -0.61 7.26 -17.17
N ARG A 161 -0.03 7.00 -15.98
CA ARG A 161 0.98 5.95 -15.75
C ARG A 161 0.55 4.92 -14.71
N MET A 162 -0.65 5.06 -14.16
CA MET A 162 -1.17 4.18 -13.12
C MET A 162 -1.44 2.80 -13.71
N SER A 163 -0.83 1.78 -13.09
CA SER A 163 -1.05 0.36 -13.46
C SER A 163 -1.98 -0.35 -12.46
N GLY A 164 -2.07 0.16 -11.24
CA GLY A 164 -2.94 -0.34 -10.19
C GLY A 164 -3.04 0.59 -9.00
N THR A 165 -3.95 0.28 -8.08
CA THR A 165 -4.11 0.97 -6.80
C THR A 165 -4.56 0.00 -5.70
N HIS A 166 -4.07 0.23 -4.50
CA HIS A 166 -4.67 -0.29 -3.27
C HIS A 166 -5.85 0.59 -2.87
N LEU A 167 -6.90 -0.04 -2.37
CA LEU A 167 -8.15 0.59 -1.97
C LEU A 167 -8.40 0.26 -0.51
N HIS A 168 -8.45 1.28 0.31
CA HIS A 168 -8.89 1.19 1.69
C HIS A 168 -9.48 2.52 2.11
N ASP A 169 -10.29 2.49 3.14
CA ASP A 169 -10.83 3.68 3.76
C ASP A 169 -9.91 4.17 4.89
N VAL A 170 -10.19 5.38 5.37
CA VAL A 170 -9.49 6.01 6.49
C VAL A 170 -10.53 6.61 7.40
N LEU A 171 -10.50 6.25 8.69
CA LEU A 171 -11.35 6.84 9.72
C LEU A 171 -10.48 7.61 10.72
N GLY A 172 -10.52 8.94 10.63
CA GLY A 172 -9.60 9.79 11.39
C GLY A 172 -8.13 9.54 11.03
N LEU A 173 -7.37 8.94 11.95
CA LEU A 173 -5.97 8.56 11.72
C LEU A 173 -5.77 7.05 11.49
N SER A 174 -6.84 6.27 11.56
CA SER A 174 -6.76 4.84 11.29
C SER A 174 -6.96 4.62 9.79
N ASP A 175 -5.90 4.15 9.14
CA ASP A 175 -5.96 3.70 7.75
C ASP A 175 -6.38 2.22 7.65
N HIS A 176 -6.31 1.66 6.45
CA HIS A 176 -6.67 0.27 6.13
C HIS A 176 -8.07 -0.17 6.60
N GLN A 177 -9.01 0.76 6.70
CA GLN A 177 -10.41 0.44 6.98
C GLN A 177 -11.06 -0.17 5.73
N ALA A 178 -12.07 -1.01 5.91
CA ALA A 178 -12.82 -1.55 4.79
C ALA A 178 -13.46 -0.40 3.96
N PRO A 179 -13.42 -0.45 2.61
CA PRO A 179 -14.03 0.58 1.77
C PRO A 179 -15.48 0.91 2.14
N GLY A 180 -15.78 2.20 2.33
CA GLY A 180 -17.09 2.70 2.73
C GLY A 180 -17.32 2.75 4.25
N LYS A 181 -16.28 2.47 5.05
CA LYS A 181 -16.34 2.51 6.53
C LYS A 181 -15.54 3.68 7.14
N GLY A 182 -15.08 4.60 6.30
CA GLY A 182 -14.35 5.80 6.72
C GLY A 182 -14.78 7.04 5.95
N ASP A 183 -13.85 7.98 5.85
CA ASP A 183 -14.05 9.34 5.35
C ASP A 183 -13.41 9.59 3.97
N VAL A 184 -12.91 8.55 3.29
CA VAL A 184 -12.35 8.70 1.94
C VAL A 184 -13.44 9.17 0.98
N ASN A 185 -13.11 10.19 0.17
CA ASN A 185 -13.99 10.66 -0.90
C ASN A 185 -13.92 9.71 -2.11
N TRP A 186 -14.75 8.67 -2.10
CA TRP A 186 -14.82 7.65 -3.17
C TRP A 186 -15.32 8.18 -4.51
N GLU A 187 -16.25 9.15 -4.50
CA GLU A 187 -16.77 9.79 -5.73
C GLU A 187 -15.62 10.44 -6.52
N MET A 188 -14.71 11.12 -5.82
CA MET A 188 -13.55 11.77 -6.43
C MET A 188 -12.60 10.75 -7.11
N LEU A 189 -12.44 9.54 -6.56
CA LEU A 189 -11.55 8.52 -7.15
C LEU A 189 -11.99 8.12 -8.56
N THR A 190 -13.29 8.00 -8.80
CA THR A 190 -13.84 7.61 -10.12
C THR A 190 -13.40 8.55 -11.25
N THR A 191 -13.10 9.82 -10.92
CA THR A 191 -12.66 10.84 -11.89
C THR A 191 -11.22 10.59 -12.36
N TYR A 192 -10.40 9.93 -11.53
CA TYR A 192 -8.98 9.81 -11.78
C TYR A 192 -8.50 8.39 -12.06
N LEU A 193 -9.22 7.36 -11.60
CA LEU A 193 -8.83 5.97 -11.85
C LEU A 193 -9.03 5.63 -13.34
N PRO A 194 -7.94 5.36 -14.10
CA PRO A 194 -8.08 4.95 -15.49
C PRO A 194 -8.73 3.56 -15.59
N PRO A 195 -9.38 3.25 -16.74
CA PRO A 195 -9.97 1.94 -16.97
C PRO A 195 -8.88 0.86 -17.07
N GLY A 196 -9.22 -0.36 -16.63
CA GLY A 196 -8.37 -1.54 -16.81
C GLY A 196 -7.20 -1.71 -15.83
N ILE A 197 -7.01 -0.79 -14.88
CA ILE A 197 -6.00 -0.96 -13.83
C ILE A 197 -6.36 -2.07 -12.85
N VAL A 198 -5.34 -2.62 -12.21
CA VAL A 198 -5.51 -3.56 -11.10
C VAL A 198 -6.00 -2.79 -9.86
N LYS A 199 -7.07 -3.28 -9.22
CA LYS A 199 -7.64 -2.69 -8.00
C LYS A 199 -7.66 -3.77 -6.94
N VAL A 200 -7.01 -3.52 -5.82
CA VAL A 200 -6.89 -4.48 -4.72
C VAL A 200 -7.34 -3.79 -3.45
N CYS A 201 -8.20 -4.44 -2.66
CA CYS A 201 -8.56 -3.92 -1.35
C CYS A 201 -7.49 -4.30 -0.35
N GLU A 202 -6.88 -3.31 0.29
CA GLU A 202 -5.85 -3.51 1.33
C GLU A 202 -6.47 -3.24 2.70
N ILE A 203 -7.12 -4.26 3.24
CA ILE A 203 -7.93 -4.13 4.46
C ILE A 203 -7.13 -4.71 5.63
N GLY A 204 -6.99 -3.92 6.71
CA GLY A 204 -6.26 -4.30 7.91
C GLY A 204 -6.98 -5.40 8.69
N GLU A 205 -6.22 -6.23 9.41
CA GLU A 205 -6.73 -7.39 10.16
C GLU A 205 -7.69 -7.06 11.30
N TRP A 206 -7.79 -5.78 11.69
CA TRP A 206 -8.72 -5.29 12.70
C TRP A 206 -10.13 -5.04 12.18
N ASN A 207 -10.38 -5.21 10.88
CA ASN A 207 -11.72 -5.18 10.31
C ASN A 207 -12.38 -6.55 10.48
N ASP A 208 -13.54 -6.60 11.14
CA ASP A 208 -14.31 -7.83 11.25
C ASP A 208 -15.01 -8.19 9.93
N GLU A 209 -15.56 -9.41 9.87
CA GLU A 209 -16.26 -9.90 8.68
C GLU A 209 -17.45 -9.02 8.31
N ASP A 210 -18.16 -8.46 9.29
CA ASP A 210 -19.30 -7.57 9.08
C ASP A 210 -18.88 -6.24 8.42
N GLN A 211 -17.66 -5.73 8.70
CA GLN A 211 -17.09 -4.58 8.00
C GLN A 211 -16.75 -4.90 6.55
N ILE A 212 -16.21 -6.09 6.29
CA ILE A 212 -15.80 -6.52 4.94
C ILE A 212 -17.02 -6.89 4.10
N GLN A 213 -18.10 -7.37 4.73
CA GLN A 213 -19.34 -7.74 4.07
C GLN A 213 -19.91 -6.54 3.29
N GLY A 214 -20.07 -6.72 1.98
CA GLY A 214 -20.62 -5.70 1.10
C GLY A 214 -19.61 -4.68 0.56
N VAL A 215 -18.31 -4.78 0.89
CA VAL A 215 -17.25 -3.95 0.29
C VAL A 215 -17.30 -3.97 -1.24
N VAL A 216 -17.43 -5.15 -1.84
CA VAL A 216 -17.50 -5.28 -3.30
C VAL A 216 -18.73 -4.59 -3.87
N ASN A 217 -19.89 -4.75 -3.22
CA ASN A 217 -21.14 -4.09 -3.64
C ASN A 217 -21.04 -2.57 -3.52
N PHE A 218 -20.40 -2.08 -2.45
CA PHE A 218 -20.13 -0.66 -2.26
C PHE A 218 -19.25 -0.12 -3.40
N LEU A 219 -18.12 -0.77 -3.69
CA LEU A 219 -17.23 -0.36 -4.79
C LEU A 219 -17.91 -0.42 -6.15
N GLN A 220 -18.82 -1.38 -6.38
CA GLN A 220 -19.61 -1.44 -7.61
C GLN A 220 -20.61 -0.28 -7.71
N LYS A 221 -21.29 0.05 -6.61
CA LYS A 221 -22.22 1.19 -6.55
C LYS A 221 -21.51 2.52 -6.79
N GLU A 222 -20.29 2.66 -6.27
CA GLU A 222 -19.44 3.84 -6.49
C GLU A 222 -18.77 3.82 -7.89
N GLY A 223 -19.00 2.82 -8.73
CA GLY A 223 -18.41 2.74 -10.07
C GLY A 223 -16.89 2.47 -10.08
N ILE A 224 -16.34 2.05 -8.94
CA ILE A 224 -14.93 1.70 -8.78
C ILE A 224 -14.68 0.26 -9.22
N ALA A 225 -15.58 -0.67 -8.93
CA ALA A 225 -15.51 -2.06 -9.36
C ALA A 225 -16.59 -2.36 -10.42
N GLY A 226 -16.28 -3.27 -11.34
CA GLY A 226 -17.16 -3.70 -12.42
C GLY A 226 -16.91 -5.14 -12.80
#